data_AF-A0A2N5KCH7-F1
#
_entry.id   AF-A0A2N5KCH7-F1
#
_cell.length_a   1.000
_cell.length_b   1.000
_cell.length_c   1.000
_cell.angle_alpha   90.00
_cell.angle_beta   90.00
_cell.angle_gamma   90.00
#
_symmetry.space_group_name_H-M   'P 1'
#
loop_
_entity.id
_entity.type
_entity.pdbx_description
1 polymer ?
#
loop_
_entity_poly.entity_id
_entity_poly.type
_entity_poly.pdbx_seq_one_letter_code
_entity_poly.pdbx_strand_id
1 'polypeptide(L)'
;MEGPFMAQEIVQRVESKATVLAPKGLGFGEGSISVKTQLDQPEVSGLTPEALEVGVDVIVNETARVILPVEVNDDGCGDGRPASVVYRMVPSGEDEGLQREVFNKSKRRAKVFGGGLVVAASMYRTVLGKQRLTSTVLEDRAEVATLLQKSGVEFGAHTDNHATGDATGCGAIDKYPIISANGLKYRDQIVATLRVVLDKEFDAYEEDINYVFATYQDLVDRSDVTFADAEGVKTKALLEKAGAVIKQLDDEHLEDFVVLNDIEGTTFDQRQFDRIMHERGIEGTAQAFAVDLWRGRMYADLIADRAAQEGYDREQSYRRAWVDFLVRTLATSATLTKGDQPVILCTKYELAA
;
A
#
# COMPACT_ATOMS: atom_id res chain seq x y z
N MET A 1 -37.84 -3.20 35.60
CA MET A 1 -36.77 -4.21 35.71
C MET A 1 -36.68 -4.89 34.36
N GLU A 2 -35.90 -4.31 33.45
CA GLU A 2 -35.56 -4.92 32.17
C GLU A 2 -34.03 -4.82 32.07
N GLY A 3 -33.39 -5.99 31.95
CA GLY A 3 -31.94 -6.14 32.04
C GLY A 3 -31.21 -5.68 30.77
N PRO A 4 -29.89 -5.42 30.87
CA PRO A 4 -29.11 -4.92 29.76
C PRO A 4 -28.85 -6.03 28.74
N PHE A 5 -29.23 -5.75 27.50
CA PHE A 5 -28.87 -6.52 26.31
C PHE A 5 -27.36 -6.32 26.03
N MET A 6 -26.52 -7.18 26.60
CA MET A 6 -25.12 -7.31 26.21
C MET A 6 -25.06 -8.10 24.90
N ALA A 7 -25.10 -7.41 23.77
CA ALA A 7 -24.70 -8.01 22.50
C ALA A 7 -23.17 -8.18 22.53
N GLN A 8 -22.72 -9.38 22.94
CA GLN A 8 -21.37 -9.82 22.67
C GLN A 8 -21.25 -9.99 21.15
N GLU A 9 -20.59 -9.05 20.48
CA GLU A 9 -20.08 -9.27 19.13
C GLU A 9 -19.15 -10.49 19.20
N ILE A 10 -19.59 -11.58 18.57
CA ILE A 10 -18.70 -12.70 18.25
C ILE A 10 -17.75 -12.16 17.19
N VAL A 11 -16.66 -11.53 17.62
CA VAL A 11 -15.48 -11.35 16.78
C VAL A 11 -15.03 -12.76 16.44
N GLN A 12 -15.31 -13.23 15.23
CA GLN A 12 -14.63 -14.40 14.69
C GLN A 12 -13.13 -14.09 14.80
N ARG A 13 -12.46 -14.73 15.76
CA ARG A 13 -11.01 -14.66 15.87
C ARG A 13 -10.45 -15.32 14.63
N VAL A 14 -9.92 -14.52 13.71
CA VAL A 14 -9.14 -15.03 12.60
C VAL A 14 -7.87 -15.61 13.22
N GLU A 15 -7.65 -16.92 13.06
CA GLU A 15 -6.38 -17.51 13.47
C GLU A 15 -5.28 -16.97 12.55
N SER A 16 -4.34 -16.23 13.14
CA SER A 16 -3.30 -15.50 12.42
C SER A 16 -1.92 -15.86 12.96
N LYS A 17 -0.93 -15.92 12.07
CA LYS A 17 0.49 -16.02 12.39
C LYS A 17 1.20 -14.79 11.85
N ALA A 18 2.09 -14.19 12.63
CA ALA A 18 3.04 -13.21 12.12
C ALA A 18 4.47 -13.74 12.20
N THR A 19 5.26 -13.45 11.18
CA THR A 19 6.67 -13.88 11.08
C THR A 19 7.52 -12.67 10.70
N VAL A 20 8.59 -12.44 11.45
CA VAL A 20 9.57 -11.41 11.09
C VAL A 20 10.42 -11.92 9.93
N LEU A 21 10.24 -11.33 8.75
CA LEU A 21 11.00 -11.70 7.55
C LEU A 21 12.39 -11.07 7.54
N ALA A 22 12.46 -9.80 7.95
CA ALA A 22 13.70 -9.02 7.94
C ALA A 22 13.79 -8.19 9.22
N PRO A 23 14.37 -8.71 10.31
CA PRO A 23 14.37 -8.05 11.63
C PRO A 23 15.18 -6.76 11.68
N LYS A 24 16.08 -6.53 10.70
CA LYS A 24 16.89 -5.32 10.56
C LYS A 24 16.52 -4.51 9.31
N GLY A 25 15.35 -4.81 8.76
CA GLY A 25 14.85 -4.28 7.49
C GLY A 25 15.44 -4.91 6.25
N LEU A 26 14.92 -4.43 5.11
CA LEU A 26 15.21 -4.94 3.77
C LEU A 26 16.69 -4.84 3.41
N GLY A 27 17.45 -3.95 4.05
CA GLY A 27 18.87 -3.73 3.81
C GLY A 27 19.17 -2.95 2.53
N PHE A 28 18.14 -2.39 1.89
CA PHE A 28 18.28 -1.51 0.73
C PHE A 28 17.23 -0.40 0.76
N GLY A 29 17.65 0.79 0.31
CA GLY A 29 16.82 1.98 0.22
C GLY A 29 17.67 3.24 0.25
N GLU A 30 17.10 4.34 -0.19
CA GLU A 30 17.74 5.66 -0.22
C GLU A 30 16.80 6.79 0.23
N GLY A 31 15.64 6.43 0.77
CA GLY A 31 14.69 7.38 1.29
C GLY A 31 15.14 8.02 2.61
N SER A 32 14.29 8.92 3.12
CA SER A 32 14.57 9.68 4.34
C SER A 32 14.14 8.96 5.62
N ILE A 33 13.13 8.08 5.54
CA ILE A 33 12.53 7.43 6.72
C ILE A 33 13.45 6.30 7.19
N SER A 34 13.89 6.35 8.45
CA SER A 34 14.91 5.44 8.97
C SER A 34 14.75 5.18 10.46
N VAL A 35 14.57 3.90 10.83
CA VAL A 35 14.57 3.48 12.24
C VAL A 35 15.88 3.81 12.92
N LYS A 36 17.02 3.62 12.24
CA LYS A 36 18.31 3.95 12.82
C LYS A 36 18.43 5.44 13.13
N THR A 37 18.05 6.32 12.21
CA THR A 37 18.06 7.78 12.45
C THR A 37 17.11 8.16 13.57
N GLN A 38 15.94 7.53 13.66
CA GLN A 38 14.99 7.75 14.75
C GLN A 38 15.55 7.33 16.12
N LEU A 39 16.22 6.17 16.21
CA LEU A 39 16.89 5.69 17.43
C LEU A 39 18.11 6.53 17.83
N ASP A 40 18.80 7.12 16.86
CA ASP A 40 19.93 8.03 17.10
C ASP A 40 19.45 9.42 17.59
N GLN A 41 18.15 9.74 17.44
CA GLN A 41 17.51 11.02 17.80
C GLN A 41 16.16 10.81 18.52
N PRO A 42 16.14 10.10 19.67
CA PRO A 42 14.90 9.71 20.35
C PRO A 42 14.10 10.90 20.87
N GLU A 43 14.73 12.06 21.10
CA GLU A 43 14.06 13.29 21.51
C GLU A 43 13.20 13.94 20.41
N VAL A 44 13.45 13.58 19.15
CA VAL A 44 12.68 14.06 17.99
C VAL A 44 11.63 13.04 17.58
N SER A 45 12.02 11.77 17.47
CA SER A 45 11.16 10.69 16.98
C SER A 45 10.24 10.11 18.06
N GLY A 46 10.66 10.15 19.34
CA GLY A 46 10.04 9.39 20.42
C GLY A 46 10.40 7.90 20.43
N LEU A 47 11.14 7.40 19.43
CA LEU A 47 11.47 5.98 19.30
C LEU A 47 12.62 5.59 20.23
N THR A 48 12.42 4.51 20.99
CA THR A 48 13.45 3.88 21.82
C THR A 48 13.69 2.43 21.38
N PRO A 49 14.83 1.80 21.74
CA PRO A 49 15.04 0.38 21.48
C PRO A 49 13.97 -0.52 22.11
N GLU A 50 13.50 -0.17 23.31
CA GLU A 50 12.42 -0.87 24.00
C GLU A 50 11.10 -0.74 23.25
N ALA A 51 10.74 0.46 22.79
CA ALA A 51 9.55 0.69 21.97
C ALA A 51 9.58 -0.14 20.67
N LEU A 52 10.74 -0.23 20.02
CA LEU A 52 10.92 -1.03 18.81
C LEU A 52 10.72 -2.53 19.10
N GLU A 53 11.31 -3.04 20.19
CA GLU A 53 11.17 -4.45 20.61
C GLU A 53 9.72 -4.79 20.98
N VAL A 54 9.07 -3.95 21.78
CA VAL A 54 7.65 -4.11 22.15
C VAL A 54 6.75 -4.02 20.92
N GLY A 55 7.04 -3.14 19.96
CA GLY A 55 6.28 -3.04 18.72
C GLY A 55 6.34 -4.34 17.90
N VAL A 56 7.54 -4.93 17.76
CA VAL A 56 7.68 -6.25 17.12
C VAL A 56 6.91 -7.32 17.90
N ASP A 57 7.03 -7.35 19.22
CA ASP A 57 6.31 -8.30 20.08
C ASP A 57 4.78 -8.21 19.89
N VAL A 58 4.22 -6.99 19.90
CA VAL A 58 2.79 -6.76 19.70
C VAL A 58 2.34 -7.25 18.32
N ILE A 59 3.07 -6.91 17.25
CA ILE A 59 2.70 -7.33 15.89
C ILE A 59 2.78 -8.86 15.76
N VAL A 60 3.79 -9.49 16.35
CA VAL A 60 4.07 -10.93 16.20
C VAL A 60 3.19 -11.80 17.10
N ASN A 61 3.08 -11.44 18.38
CA ASN A 61 2.43 -12.27 19.40
C ASN A 61 0.98 -11.85 19.67
N GLU A 62 0.60 -10.63 19.28
CA GLU A 62 -0.77 -10.11 19.42
C GLU A 62 -1.38 -9.74 18.07
N THR A 63 -0.96 -10.41 16.98
CA THR A 63 -1.40 -10.15 15.60
C THR A 63 -2.90 -9.99 15.47
N ALA A 64 -3.70 -10.85 16.11
CA ALA A 64 -5.16 -10.81 16.06
C ALA A 64 -5.80 -9.56 16.70
N ARG A 65 -5.03 -8.76 17.48
CA ARG A 65 -5.47 -7.47 18.02
C ARG A 65 -5.17 -6.30 17.09
N VAL A 66 -4.19 -6.43 16.19
CA VAL A 66 -3.74 -5.33 15.31
C VAL A 66 -4.08 -5.55 13.84
N ILE A 67 -4.23 -6.81 13.40
CA ILE A 67 -4.80 -7.18 12.11
C ILE A 67 -6.29 -7.44 12.31
N LEU A 68 -7.11 -6.49 11.87
CA LEU A 68 -8.55 -6.47 12.13
C LEU A 68 -9.35 -6.47 10.83
N PRO A 69 -10.61 -6.95 10.85
CA PRO A 69 -11.47 -6.91 9.67
C PRO A 69 -11.61 -5.50 9.10
N VAL A 70 -11.59 -5.39 7.76
CA VAL A 70 -11.92 -4.14 7.07
C VAL A 70 -13.39 -3.77 7.35
N GLU A 71 -13.65 -2.47 7.53
CA GLU A 71 -14.99 -1.93 7.81
C GLU A 71 -15.70 -1.42 6.53
N VAL A 72 -14.98 -1.33 5.43
CA VAL A 72 -15.40 -0.81 4.12
C VAL A 72 -14.61 -1.51 3.01
N ASN A 73 -15.17 -1.51 1.80
CA ASN A 73 -14.64 -2.24 0.65
C ASN A 73 -13.63 -1.44 -0.19
N ASP A 74 -13.41 -0.17 0.16
CA ASP A 74 -12.38 0.70 -0.40
C ASP A 74 -10.98 0.38 0.18
N ASP A 75 -9.97 1.06 -0.35
CA ASP A 75 -8.60 1.02 0.18
C ASP A 75 -8.03 2.42 0.42
N GLY A 76 -6.77 2.48 0.81
CA GLY A 76 -6.00 3.71 0.90
C GLY A 76 -4.50 3.42 0.83
N CYS A 77 -3.70 4.47 1.06
CA CYS A 77 -2.25 4.30 1.14
C CYS A 77 -1.83 3.51 2.39
N GLY A 78 -0.72 2.80 2.28
CA GLY A 78 -0.05 2.13 3.40
C GLY A 78 0.67 3.05 4.38
N ASP A 79 0.59 4.37 4.19
CA ASP A 79 1.14 5.40 5.08
C ASP A 79 0.63 5.26 6.52
N GLY A 80 1.55 5.36 7.49
CA GLY A 80 1.28 5.15 8.91
C GLY A 80 0.79 6.39 9.65
N ARG A 81 0.82 7.57 9.01
CA ARG A 81 0.44 8.83 9.64
C ARG A 81 -1.05 8.92 9.95
N PRO A 82 -1.43 9.67 10.99
CA PRO A 82 -2.83 9.90 11.33
C PRO A 82 -3.54 10.72 10.24
N ALA A 83 -4.79 10.36 9.96
CA ALA A 83 -5.66 11.12 9.08
C ALA A 83 -6.46 12.16 9.87
N SER A 84 -6.37 13.42 9.48
CA SER A 84 -7.11 14.55 10.06
C SER A 84 -8.46 14.77 9.40
N VAL A 85 -8.54 14.55 8.09
CA VAL A 85 -9.79 14.63 7.33
C VAL A 85 -9.94 13.40 6.44
N VAL A 86 -11.17 12.91 6.30
CA VAL A 86 -11.50 11.87 5.34
C VAL A 86 -12.68 12.36 4.52
N TYR A 87 -12.57 12.34 3.20
CA TYR A 87 -13.61 12.86 2.32
C TYR A 87 -13.69 12.10 1.01
N ARG A 88 -14.77 12.32 0.27
CA ARG A 88 -14.89 12.00 -1.15
C ARG A 88 -15.58 13.15 -1.88
N MET A 89 -15.41 13.20 -3.19
CA MET A 89 -16.15 14.13 -4.03
C MET A 89 -17.39 13.42 -4.60
N VAL A 90 -18.55 14.04 -4.48
CA VAL A 90 -19.84 13.52 -4.98
C VAL A 90 -20.53 14.57 -5.86
N PRO A 91 -21.42 14.18 -6.79
CA PRO A 91 -22.20 15.14 -7.57
C PRO A 91 -22.96 16.11 -6.66
N SER A 92 -22.91 17.40 -6.99
CA SER A 92 -23.80 18.41 -6.42
C SER A 92 -25.19 18.19 -7.01
N GLY A 93 -26.22 18.03 -6.17
CA GLY A 93 -27.58 17.77 -6.63
C GLY A 93 -28.24 18.94 -7.38
N GLU A 94 -27.59 20.10 -7.40
CA GLU A 94 -28.17 21.37 -7.89
C GLU A 94 -27.43 21.98 -9.10
N ASP A 95 -26.22 21.50 -9.46
CA ASP A 95 -25.43 21.93 -10.62
C ASP A 95 -24.46 20.82 -11.08
N GLU A 96 -23.92 20.88 -12.31
CA GLU A 96 -22.92 19.94 -12.89
C GLU A 96 -21.53 19.98 -12.17
N GLY A 97 -21.49 20.22 -10.86
CA GLY A 97 -20.28 20.31 -10.03
C GLY A 97 -20.09 19.13 -9.09
N LEU A 98 -18.90 19.02 -8.50
CA LEU A 98 -18.59 18.10 -7.41
C LEU A 98 -18.57 18.85 -6.07
N GLN A 99 -19.15 18.25 -5.04
CA GLN A 99 -19.09 18.73 -3.65
C GLN A 99 -18.34 17.74 -2.75
N ARG A 100 -17.69 18.26 -1.70
CA ARG A 100 -16.92 17.47 -0.74
C ARG A 100 -17.85 16.90 0.33
N GLU A 101 -17.97 15.58 0.37
CA GLU A 101 -18.61 14.86 1.48
C GLU A 101 -17.53 14.45 2.49
N VAL A 102 -17.60 15.00 3.71
CA VAL A 102 -16.64 14.71 4.78
C VAL A 102 -17.19 13.64 5.71
N PHE A 103 -16.36 12.65 6.03
CA PHE A 103 -16.71 11.57 6.95
C PHE A 103 -16.27 11.90 8.38
N ASN A 104 -17.11 11.55 9.35
CA ASN A 104 -16.85 11.82 10.77
C ASN A 104 -15.65 11.06 11.35
N LYS A 105 -15.27 9.91 10.76
CA LYS A 105 -14.13 9.12 11.19
C LYS A 105 -13.50 8.35 10.03
N SER A 106 -12.19 8.11 10.10
CA SER A 106 -11.56 7.07 9.29
C SER A 106 -12.05 5.70 9.74
N LYS A 107 -12.40 4.87 8.76
CA LYS A 107 -12.67 3.45 8.96
C LYS A 107 -11.41 2.62 8.66
N ARG A 108 -11.38 1.37 9.11
CA ARG A 108 -10.40 0.36 8.68
C ARG A 108 -10.65 0.02 7.22
N ARG A 109 -9.67 0.33 6.38
CA ARG A 109 -9.65 0.06 4.94
C ARG A 109 -8.44 -0.80 4.62
N ALA A 110 -8.52 -1.54 3.53
CA ALA A 110 -7.35 -2.15 2.95
C ALA A 110 -6.29 -1.09 2.61
N LYS A 111 -5.02 -1.46 2.54
CA LYS A 111 -3.89 -0.55 2.35
C LYS A 111 -2.94 -1.08 1.28
N VAL A 112 -2.62 -0.24 0.31
CA VAL A 112 -1.57 -0.50 -0.68
C VAL A 112 -0.84 0.81 -0.96
N PHE A 113 0.45 0.80 -1.27
CA PHE A 113 1.19 2.05 -1.46
C PHE A 113 0.64 2.91 -2.61
N GLY A 114 0.23 4.14 -2.30
CA GLY A 114 -0.38 5.06 -3.26
C GLY A 114 -1.86 4.82 -3.54
N GLY A 115 -2.46 3.81 -2.91
CA GLY A 115 -3.87 3.45 -3.11
C GLY A 115 -4.12 2.60 -4.36
N GLY A 116 -5.33 2.06 -4.45
CA GLY A 116 -5.68 1.05 -5.46
C GLY A 116 -5.49 1.51 -6.91
N LEU A 117 -5.79 2.77 -7.21
CA LEU A 117 -5.67 3.33 -8.56
C LEU A 117 -4.24 3.25 -9.10
N VAL A 118 -3.28 3.69 -8.30
CA VAL A 118 -1.88 3.80 -8.71
C VAL A 118 -1.25 2.42 -8.86
N VAL A 119 -1.60 1.51 -7.96
CA VAL A 119 -1.17 0.12 -8.00
C VAL A 119 -1.75 -0.62 -9.21
N ALA A 120 -3.07 -0.57 -9.40
CA ALA A 120 -3.72 -1.25 -10.51
C ALA A 120 -3.30 -0.67 -11.88
N ALA A 121 -3.03 0.65 -11.98
CA ALA A 121 -2.48 1.25 -13.18
C ALA A 121 -1.08 0.75 -13.53
N SER A 122 -0.22 0.56 -12.51
CA SER A 122 1.10 -0.06 -12.69
C SER A 122 0.98 -1.49 -13.24
N MET A 123 0.14 -2.31 -12.60
CA MET A 123 -0.13 -3.68 -13.04
C MET A 123 -0.66 -3.73 -14.48
N TYR A 124 -1.63 -2.88 -14.81
CA TYR A 124 -2.22 -2.78 -16.14
C TYR A 124 -1.19 -2.45 -17.20
N ARG A 125 -0.35 -1.45 -16.95
CA ARG A 125 0.77 -1.12 -17.85
C ARG A 125 1.70 -2.31 -18.04
N THR A 126 2.09 -2.97 -16.95
CA THR A 126 2.98 -4.13 -17.02
C THR A 126 2.35 -5.28 -17.81
N VAL A 127 1.08 -5.60 -17.60
CA VAL A 127 0.43 -6.67 -18.36
C VAL A 127 0.35 -6.36 -19.86
N LEU A 128 0.02 -5.12 -20.23
CA LEU A 128 -0.08 -4.72 -21.64
C LEU A 128 1.28 -4.46 -22.30
N GLY A 129 2.31 -4.17 -21.49
CA GLY A 129 3.71 -3.98 -21.87
C GLY A 129 3.88 -3.02 -23.05
N LYS A 130 4.36 -3.57 -24.18
CA LYS A 130 4.73 -2.79 -25.36
C LYS A 130 3.59 -1.91 -25.93
N GLN A 131 2.33 -2.29 -25.72
CA GLN A 131 1.19 -1.50 -26.21
C GLN A 131 1.04 -0.15 -25.51
N ARG A 132 1.62 0.00 -24.31
CA ARG A 132 1.55 1.23 -23.51
C ARG A 132 2.81 2.10 -23.63
N LEU A 133 3.75 1.75 -24.51
CA LEU A 133 5.01 2.49 -24.64
C LEU A 133 4.81 3.95 -25.04
N THR A 134 3.75 4.27 -25.79
CA THR A 134 3.44 5.64 -26.20
C THR A 134 2.44 6.35 -25.28
N SER A 135 1.95 5.65 -24.25
CA SER A 135 0.98 6.20 -23.29
C SER A 135 1.67 6.71 -22.04
N THR A 136 1.12 7.75 -21.43
CA THR A 136 1.58 8.26 -20.14
C THR A 136 1.03 7.43 -18.97
N VAL A 137 1.67 7.51 -17.81
CA VAL A 137 1.12 6.89 -16.58
C VAL A 137 -0.22 7.51 -16.16
N LEU A 138 -0.49 8.75 -16.53
CA LEU A 138 -1.76 9.41 -16.24
C LEU A 138 -2.90 8.82 -17.08
N GLU A 139 -2.62 8.49 -18.35
CA GLU A 139 -3.58 7.80 -19.22
C GLU A 139 -3.91 6.40 -18.70
N ASP A 140 -2.92 5.64 -18.20
CA ASP A 140 -3.19 4.35 -17.55
C ASP A 140 -4.09 4.52 -16.32
N ARG A 141 -3.80 5.52 -15.48
CA ARG A 141 -4.62 5.84 -14.31
C ARG A 141 -6.05 6.19 -14.74
N ALA A 142 -6.25 6.96 -15.80
CA ALA A 142 -7.59 7.31 -16.27
C ALA A 142 -8.38 6.07 -16.78
N GLU A 143 -7.72 5.18 -17.52
CA GLU A 143 -8.32 3.93 -17.98
C GLU A 143 -8.66 3.00 -16.82
N VAL A 144 -7.73 2.81 -15.88
CA VAL A 144 -7.93 1.95 -14.72
C VAL A 144 -8.97 2.52 -13.76
N ALA A 145 -9.05 3.85 -13.57
CA ALA A 145 -10.14 4.46 -12.81
C ALA A 145 -11.51 4.08 -13.40
N THR A 146 -11.63 4.12 -14.74
CA THR A 146 -12.85 3.71 -15.44
C THR A 146 -13.14 2.21 -15.26
N LEU A 147 -12.11 1.37 -15.32
CA LEU A 147 -12.22 -0.08 -15.09
C LEU A 147 -12.72 -0.38 -13.66
N LEU A 148 -12.12 0.25 -12.66
CA LEU A 148 -12.47 0.07 -11.25
C LEU A 148 -13.92 0.49 -10.98
N GLN A 149 -14.34 1.65 -11.50
CA GLN A 149 -15.73 2.11 -11.40
C GLN A 149 -16.72 1.14 -12.06
N LYS A 150 -16.44 0.67 -13.29
CA LYS A 150 -17.31 -0.28 -14.00
C LYS A 150 -17.40 -1.64 -13.29
N SER A 151 -16.36 -2.01 -12.56
CA SER A 151 -16.28 -3.27 -11.82
C SER A 151 -16.83 -3.17 -10.40
N GLY A 152 -17.31 -1.98 -9.98
CA GLY A 152 -17.80 -1.75 -8.62
C GLY A 152 -16.70 -1.86 -7.55
N VAL A 153 -15.44 -1.69 -7.94
CA VAL A 153 -14.28 -1.77 -7.05
C VAL A 153 -13.99 -0.38 -6.53
N GLU A 154 -14.30 -0.13 -5.25
CA GLU A 154 -13.97 1.12 -4.58
C GLU A 154 -12.48 1.19 -4.26
N PHE A 155 -11.90 2.39 -4.32
CA PHE A 155 -10.49 2.63 -4.04
C PHE A 155 -10.31 3.99 -3.37
N GLY A 156 -9.16 4.19 -2.73
CA GLY A 156 -8.83 5.45 -2.08
C GLY A 156 -7.37 5.82 -2.21
N ALA A 157 -7.03 6.95 -1.63
CA ALA A 157 -5.67 7.48 -1.59
C ALA A 157 -5.53 8.43 -0.39
N HIS A 158 -4.42 9.16 -0.33
CA HIS A 158 -4.30 10.28 0.58
C HIS A 158 -3.60 11.47 -0.07
N THR A 159 -3.77 12.61 0.58
CA THR A 159 -2.93 13.79 0.48
C THR A 159 -2.29 14.04 1.86
N ASP A 160 -1.45 15.06 1.97
CA ASP A 160 -1.08 15.61 3.27
C ASP A 160 -1.24 17.13 3.32
N ASN A 161 -0.99 17.72 4.48
CA ASN A 161 -1.04 19.16 4.73
C ASN A 161 0.29 19.89 4.44
N HIS A 162 1.34 19.15 4.03
CA HIS A 162 2.69 19.65 3.76
C HIS A 162 3.00 19.75 2.25
N ALA A 163 2.17 19.15 1.40
CA ALA A 163 2.29 19.17 -0.04
C ALA A 163 2.27 20.60 -0.59
N THR A 164 3.22 20.90 -1.48
CA THR A 164 3.31 22.19 -2.19
C THR A 164 3.48 21.96 -3.68
N GLY A 165 3.06 22.93 -4.50
CA GLY A 165 3.16 22.86 -5.95
C GLY A 165 2.33 21.71 -6.54
N ASP A 166 2.98 20.86 -7.32
CA ASP A 166 2.33 19.79 -8.09
C ASP A 166 2.25 18.43 -7.35
N ALA A 167 2.68 18.38 -6.09
CA ALA A 167 2.65 17.19 -5.25
C ALA A 167 1.28 16.96 -4.60
N THR A 168 0.96 15.69 -4.30
CA THR A 168 -0.18 15.32 -3.46
C THR A 168 0.15 15.24 -1.97
N GLY A 169 1.41 15.00 -1.62
CA GLY A 169 1.82 14.59 -0.27
C GLY A 169 1.85 13.07 -0.08
N CYS A 170 1.58 12.30 -1.15
CA CYS A 170 1.73 10.86 -1.14
C CYS A 170 3.03 10.47 -1.86
N GLY A 171 4.05 10.06 -1.11
CA GLY A 171 5.34 9.66 -1.69
C GLY A 171 5.24 8.54 -2.75
N ALA A 172 4.28 7.63 -2.61
CA ALA A 172 4.03 6.56 -3.58
C ALA A 172 3.38 7.03 -4.91
N ILE A 173 2.74 8.21 -4.90
CA ILE A 173 2.21 8.87 -6.10
C ILE A 173 3.26 9.82 -6.67
N ASP A 174 3.77 10.72 -5.83
CA ASP A 174 4.61 11.85 -6.22
C ASP A 174 6.01 11.39 -6.70
N LYS A 175 6.52 10.28 -6.15
CA LYS A 175 7.84 9.73 -6.52
C LYS A 175 7.76 8.58 -7.52
N TYR A 176 6.65 8.40 -8.26
CA TYR A 176 6.51 7.28 -9.22
C TYR A 176 7.74 7.13 -10.14
N PRO A 177 8.27 8.20 -10.80
CA PRO A 177 9.44 8.04 -11.67
C PRO A 177 10.67 7.50 -10.92
N ILE A 178 10.89 7.98 -9.69
CA ILE A 178 11.99 7.54 -8.83
C ILE A 178 11.78 6.09 -8.38
N ILE A 179 10.54 5.70 -8.06
CA ILE A 179 10.18 4.32 -7.70
C ILE A 179 10.47 3.36 -8.86
N SER A 180 10.15 3.74 -10.10
CA SER A 180 10.48 2.94 -11.29
C SER A 180 11.99 2.80 -11.48
N ALA A 181 12.76 3.89 -11.32
CA ALA A 181 14.21 3.84 -11.37
C ALA A 181 14.82 2.99 -10.25
N ASN A 182 14.29 3.08 -9.04
CA ASN A 182 14.74 2.32 -7.89
C ASN A 182 14.39 0.83 -7.97
N GLY A 183 13.29 0.48 -8.66
CA GLY A 183 13.00 -0.90 -9.01
C GLY A 183 14.16 -1.54 -9.79
N LEU A 184 14.74 -0.81 -10.76
CA LEU A 184 15.91 -1.29 -11.51
C LEU A 184 17.20 -1.25 -10.69
N LYS A 185 17.44 -0.13 -10.00
CA LYS A 185 18.65 0.07 -9.18
C LYS A 185 18.82 -1.02 -8.13
N TYR A 186 17.72 -1.41 -7.48
CA TYR A 186 17.71 -2.42 -6.42
C TYR A 186 17.20 -3.79 -6.92
N ARG A 187 17.27 -4.06 -8.23
CA ARG A 187 16.74 -5.30 -8.83
C ARG A 187 17.21 -6.56 -8.10
N ASP A 188 18.51 -6.70 -7.85
CA ASP A 188 19.06 -7.91 -7.23
C ASP A 188 18.53 -8.10 -5.79
N GLN A 189 18.43 -7.02 -5.01
CA GLN A 189 17.90 -7.06 -3.65
C GLN A 189 16.39 -7.30 -3.62
N ILE A 190 15.65 -6.72 -4.56
CA ILE A 190 14.22 -6.98 -4.74
C ILE A 190 14.00 -8.44 -5.10
N VAL A 191 14.74 -9.00 -6.07
CA VAL A 191 14.66 -10.41 -6.47
C VAL A 191 14.98 -11.34 -5.30
N ALA A 192 16.03 -11.03 -4.51
CA ALA A 192 16.37 -11.80 -3.31
C ALA A 192 15.22 -11.77 -2.29
N THR A 193 14.54 -10.63 -2.12
CA THR A 193 13.38 -10.49 -1.24
C THR A 193 12.18 -11.27 -1.76
N LEU A 194 11.90 -11.20 -3.07
CA LEU A 194 10.83 -11.96 -3.71
C LEU A 194 11.01 -13.47 -3.54
N ARG A 195 12.26 -13.96 -3.56
CA ARG A 195 12.56 -15.38 -3.29
C ARG A 195 12.14 -15.83 -1.90
N VAL A 196 12.22 -14.94 -0.90
CA VAL A 196 11.75 -15.23 0.45
C VAL A 196 10.22 -15.14 0.53
N VAL A 197 9.60 -14.15 -0.12
CA VAL A 197 8.15 -13.91 -0.06
C VAL A 197 7.36 -14.97 -0.83
N LEU A 198 7.82 -15.33 -2.04
CA LEU A 198 7.16 -16.35 -2.88
C LEU A 198 7.58 -17.78 -2.49
N ASP A 199 8.69 -17.94 -1.75
CA ASP A 199 9.22 -19.22 -1.29
C ASP A 199 9.24 -20.28 -2.41
N LYS A 200 8.47 -21.36 -2.25
CA LYS A 200 8.39 -22.48 -3.21
C LYS A 200 7.81 -22.09 -4.57
N GLU A 201 7.07 -20.99 -4.65
CA GLU A 201 6.48 -20.53 -5.91
C GLU A 201 7.46 -19.70 -6.74
N PHE A 202 8.59 -19.25 -6.18
CA PHE A 202 9.48 -18.29 -6.84
C PHE A 202 9.87 -18.70 -8.26
N ASP A 203 10.28 -19.96 -8.46
CA ASP A 203 10.75 -20.45 -9.77
C ASP A 203 9.62 -20.43 -10.83
N ALA A 204 8.35 -20.54 -10.42
CA ALA A 204 7.20 -20.44 -11.32
C ALA A 204 6.96 -19.00 -11.84
N TYR A 205 7.53 -18.00 -11.18
CA TYR A 205 7.40 -16.58 -11.52
C TYR A 205 8.67 -15.99 -12.18
N GLU A 206 9.73 -16.76 -12.41
CA GLU A 206 11.02 -16.23 -12.90
C GLU A 206 10.88 -15.46 -14.22
N GLU A 207 10.13 -15.99 -15.18
CA GLU A 207 9.87 -15.31 -16.46
C GLU A 207 9.09 -14.00 -16.27
N ASP A 208 8.10 -13.99 -15.38
CA ASP A 208 7.25 -12.83 -15.12
C ASP A 208 8.03 -11.75 -14.35
N ILE A 209 8.92 -12.12 -13.43
CA ILE A 209 9.86 -11.21 -12.76
C ILE A 209 10.75 -10.50 -13.78
N ASN A 210 11.35 -11.26 -14.70
CA ASN A 210 12.18 -10.67 -15.75
C ASN A 210 11.38 -9.74 -16.66
N TYR A 211 10.12 -10.09 -16.96
CA TYR A 211 9.21 -9.27 -17.75
C TYR A 211 8.87 -7.94 -17.04
N VAL A 212 8.57 -7.97 -15.74
CA VAL A 212 8.28 -6.76 -14.96
C VAL A 212 9.49 -5.81 -14.94
N PHE A 213 10.70 -6.33 -14.72
CA PHE A 213 11.89 -5.49 -14.77
C PHE A 213 12.17 -4.92 -16.17
N ALA A 214 11.89 -5.66 -17.24
CA ALA A 214 11.96 -5.12 -18.60
C ALA A 214 10.97 -3.97 -18.80
N THR A 215 9.75 -4.08 -18.25
CA THR A 215 8.77 -2.98 -18.27
C THR A 215 9.27 -1.75 -17.51
N TYR A 216 9.91 -1.95 -16.35
CA TYR A 216 10.51 -0.85 -15.58
C TYR A 216 11.66 -0.18 -16.35
N GLN A 217 12.45 -0.96 -17.09
CA GLN A 217 13.48 -0.42 -17.98
C GLN A 217 12.85 0.49 -19.05
N ASP A 218 11.79 0.04 -19.70
CA ASP A 218 11.06 0.83 -20.69
C ASP A 218 10.49 2.13 -20.09
N LEU A 219 9.96 2.10 -18.86
CA LEU A 219 9.48 3.28 -18.12
C LEU A 219 10.60 4.33 -17.93
N VAL A 220 11.79 3.88 -17.57
CA VAL A 220 12.94 4.75 -17.26
C VAL A 220 13.57 5.30 -18.53
N ASP A 221 13.78 4.44 -19.54
CA ASP A 221 14.38 4.80 -20.82
C ASP A 221 13.54 5.81 -21.60
N ARG A 222 12.23 5.84 -21.34
CA ARG A 222 11.25 6.75 -21.96
C ARG A 222 10.60 7.68 -20.95
N SER A 223 11.35 8.07 -19.91
CA SER A 223 10.81 8.83 -18.78
C SER A 223 10.23 10.18 -19.18
N ASP A 224 10.79 10.83 -20.21
CA ASP A 224 10.32 12.09 -20.78
C ASP A 224 8.92 11.99 -21.37
N VAL A 225 8.58 10.87 -22.01
CA VAL A 225 7.25 10.61 -22.56
C VAL A 225 6.33 10.03 -21.49
N THR A 226 6.80 9.00 -20.79
CA THR A 226 5.95 8.17 -19.92
C THR A 226 5.45 8.94 -18.70
N PHE A 227 6.27 9.86 -18.18
CA PHE A 227 5.96 10.65 -16.99
C PHE A 227 5.64 12.12 -17.29
N ALA A 228 5.39 12.49 -18.55
CA ALA A 228 5.12 13.87 -18.98
C ALA A 228 3.98 14.57 -18.21
N ASP A 229 3.06 13.81 -17.62
CA ASP A 229 1.93 14.30 -16.81
C ASP A 229 1.75 13.50 -15.50
N ALA A 230 2.85 13.01 -14.93
CA ALA A 230 2.82 12.14 -13.76
C ALA A 230 2.58 12.89 -12.43
N GLU A 231 2.35 14.20 -12.46
CA GLU A 231 2.22 15.03 -11.26
C GLU A 231 1.14 14.52 -10.31
N GLY A 232 1.40 14.69 -9.01
CA GLY A 232 0.49 14.26 -7.96
C GLY A 232 -0.88 14.91 -8.11
N VAL A 233 -0.93 16.22 -8.31
CA VAL A 233 -2.18 16.98 -8.45
C VAL A 233 -3.09 16.47 -9.57
N LYS A 234 -2.54 15.98 -10.68
CA LYS A 234 -3.32 15.36 -11.77
C LYS A 234 -3.89 14.01 -11.36
N THR A 235 -3.12 13.21 -10.62
CA THR A 235 -3.61 11.95 -10.04
C THR A 235 -4.72 12.20 -9.02
N LYS A 236 -4.58 13.22 -8.16
CA LYS A 236 -5.62 13.65 -7.23
C LYS A 236 -6.91 14.02 -7.95
N ALA A 237 -6.84 14.78 -9.04
CA ALA A 237 -8.01 15.15 -9.82
C ALA A 237 -8.74 13.91 -10.40
N LEU A 238 -8.00 12.88 -10.84
CA LEU A 238 -8.60 11.61 -11.26
C LEU A 238 -9.28 10.88 -10.11
N LEU A 239 -8.64 10.81 -8.94
CA LEU A 239 -9.20 10.20 -7.72
C LEU A 239 -10.51 10.89 -7.31
N GLU A 240 -10.51 12.22 -7.25
CA GLU A 240 -11.67 13.04 -6.93
C GLU A 240 -12.81 12.82 -7.93
N LYS A 241 -12.51 12.89 -9.24
CA LYS A 241 -13.48 12.62 -10.29
C LYS A 241 -14.04 11.21 -10.23
N ALA A 242 -13.23 10.24 -9.80
CA ALA A 242 -13.64 8.85 -9.70
C ALA A 242 -14.52 8.56 -8.46
N GLY A 243 -14.69 9.53 -7.56
CA GLY A 243 -15.40 9.35 -6.29
C GLY A 243 -14.60 8.58 -5.25
N ALA A 244 -13.27 8.50 -5.41
CA ALA A 244 -12.39 7.81 -4.48
C ALA A 244 -12.43 8.45 -3.09
N VAL A 245 -12.20 7.65 -2.05
CA VAL A 245 -12.08 8.18 -0.69
C VAL A 245 -10.66 8.66 -0.44
N ILE A 246 -10.51 9.92 -0.06
CA ILE A 246 -9.23 10.57 0.16
C ILE A 246 -9.08 10.89 1.64
N LYS A 247 -7.96 10.44 2.23
CA LYS A 247 -7.52 10.87 3.55
C LYS A 247 -6.59 12.08 3.41
N GLN A 248 -6.71 13.07 4.26
CA GLN A 248 -5.71 14.11 4.44
C GLN A 248 -4.92 13.72 5.69
N LEU A 249 -3.62 13.48 5.53
CA LEU A 249 -2.74 13.11 6.63
C LEU A 249 -2.06 14.36 7.19
N ASP A 250 -1.77 14.30 8.49
CA ASP A 250 -0.99 15.28 9.21
C ASP A 250 0.31 14.62 9.74
N ASP A 251 1.17 15.45 10.33
CA ASP A 251 2.42 15.05 10.99
C ASP A 251 3.52 14.50 10.05
N GLU A 252 4.67 14.27 10.67
CA GLU A 252 5.87 13.73 10.02
C GLU A 252 5.80 12.20 9.88
N HIS A 253 6.51 11.70 8.88
CA HIS A 253 6.72 10.27 8.69
C HIS A 253 7.66 9.71 9.77
N LEU A 254 7.14 8.82 10.60
CA LEU A 254 7.88 8.13 11.67
C LEU A 254 7.70 6.61 11.59
N GLU A 255 7.49 6.06 10.39
CA GLU A 255 7.24 4.63 10.24
C GLU A 255 8.44 3.78 10.67
N ASP A 256 8.21 3.02 11.74
CA ASP A 256 9.19 2.14 12.39
C ASP A 256 9.15 0.73 11.83
N PHE A 257 8.01 0.32 11.27
CA PHE A 257 7.76 -1.05 10.83
C PHE A 257 7.23 -1.08 9.39
N VAL A 258 7.45 -2.20 8.71
CA VAL A 258 6.72 -2.58 7.49
C VAL A 258 5.94 -3.84 7.77
N VAL A 259 4.61 -3.75 7.72
CA VAL A 259 3.68 -4.85 7.93
C VAL A 259 3.09 -5.28 6.59
N LEU A 260 3.38 -6.50 6.19
CA LEU A 260 2.76 -7.16 5.05
C LEU A 260 1.64 -8.07 5.56
N ASN A 261 0.41 -7.85 5.11
CA ASN A 261 -0.75 -8.61 5.56
C ASN A 261 -1.34 -9.44 4.41
N ASP A 262 -1.25 -10.76 4.49
CA ASP A 262 -1.83 -11.70 3.52
C ASP A 262 -3.13 -12.34 4.04
N ILE A 263 -3.72 -11.81 5.11
CA ILE A 263 -4.99 -12.29 5.66
C ILE A 263 -6.14 -11.56 4.97
N GLU A 264 -6.78 -12.23 4.02
CA GLU A 264 -7.92 -11.70 3.27
C GLU A 264 -9.01 -11.08 4.15
N GLY A 265 -9.53 -9.91 3.75
CA GLY A 265 -10.60 -9.20 4.44
C GLY A 265 -10.17 -8.49 5.72
N THR A 266 -8.86 -8.38 5.98
CA THR A 266 -8.33 -7.70 7.17
C THR A 266 -7.32 -6.62 6.79
N THR A 267 -6.93 -5.79 7.76
CA THR A 267 -5.91 -4.76 7.61
C THR A 267 -5.24 -4.45 8.95
N PHE A 268 -4.04 -3.88 8.89
CA PHE A 268 -3.38 -3.32 10.08
C PHE A 268 -4.10 -2.06 10.58
N ASP A 269 -4.49 -2.03 11.86
CA ASP A 269 -5.13 -0.90 12.53
C ASP A 269 -4.11 -0.10 13.36
N GLN A 270 -3.63 1.01 12.79
CA GLN A 270 -2.66 1.91 13.41
C GLN A 270 -3.11 2.41 14.79
N ARG A 271 -4.41 2.70 14.97
CA ARG A 271 -4.93 3.25 16.22
C ARG A 271 -4.97 2.19 17.31
N GLN A 272 -5.32 0.97 16.92
CA GLN A 272 -5.32 -0.15 17.86
C GLN A 272 -3.89 -0.56 18.24
N PHE A 273 -2.94 -0.50 17.30
CA PHE A 273 -1.52 -0.71 17.59
C PHE A 273 -0.98 0.32 18.57
N ASP A 274 -1.17 1.61 18.27
CA ASP A 274 -0.76 2.74 19.13
C ASP A 274 -1.34 2.63 20.55
N ARG A 275 -2.64 2.30 20.65
CA ARG A 275 -3.28 2.04 21.95
C ARG A 275 -2.60 0.90 22.74
N ILE A 276 -2.25 -0.20 22.08
CA ILE A 276 -1.59 -1.33 22.75
C ILE A 276 -0.19 -0.93 23.22
N MET A 277 0.55 -0.16 22.42
CA MET A 277 1.85 0.38 22.80
C MET A 277 1.76 1.22 24.07
N HIS A 278 0.75 2.10 24.18
CA HIS A 278 0.47 2.84 25.41
C HIS A 278 0.04 1.95 26.59
N GLU A 279 -0.78 0.91 26.37
CA GLU A 279 -1.11 -0.09 27.40
C GLU A 279 0.14 -0.81 27.95
N ARG A 280 1.22 -0.89 27.14
CA ARG A 280 2.53 -1.44 27.51
C ARG A 280 3.50 -0.42 28.10
N GLY A 281 3.07 0.84 28.29
CA GLY A 281 3.90 1.90 28.87
C GLY A 281 4.87 2.54 27.87
N ILE A 282 4.69 2.32 26.56
CA ILE A 282 5.44 3.03 25.53
C ILE A 282 4.74 4.36 25.25
N GLU A 283 5.50 5.45 25.38
CA GLU A 283 5.06 6.82 25.08
C GLU A 283 5.40 7.18 23.62
N GLY A 284 4.68 8.13 23.03
CA GLY A 284 4.81 8.51 21.62
C GLY A 284 3.88 7.73 20.68
N THR A 285 3.93 8.05 19.39
CA THR A 285 3.07 7.44 18.38
C THR A 285 3.85 6.44 17.54
N ALA A 286 3.54 5.16 17.67
CA ALA A 286 4.18 4.13 16.87
C ALA A 286 3.54 4.08 15.47
N GLN A 287 4.34 4.27 14.42
CA GLN A 287 3.86 4.26 13.03
C GLN A 287 4.35 3.02 12.28
N ALA A 288 3.53 2.47 11.38
CA ALA A 288 3.90 1.35 10.55
C ALA A 288 3.41 1.58 9.12
N PHE A 289 4.29 1.33 8.15
CA PHE A 289 3.82 1.10 6.79
C PHE A 289 3.06 -0.22 6.74
N ALA A 290 1.87 -0.23 6.16
CA ALA A 290 1.05 -1.44 6.05
C ALA A 290 0.62 -1.71 4.59
N VAL A 291 0.80 -2.94 4.14
CA VAL A 291 0.42 -3.39 2.80
C VAL A 291 -0.38 -4.68 2.88
N ASP A 292 -1.63 -4.61 2.45
CA ASP A 292 -2.56 -5.73 2.37
C ASP A 292 -2.33 -6.48 1.04
N LEU A 293 -1.52 -7.54 1.10
CA LEU A 293 -1.13 -8.38 -0.04
C LEU A 293 -2.34 -9.00 -0.75
N TRP A 294 -3.34 -9.42 0.02
CA TRP A 294 -4.60 -9.97 -0.51
C TRP A 294 -5.34 -8.95 -1.40
N ARG A 295 -5.25 -7.65 -1.09
CA ARG A 295 -5.85 -6.59 -1.92
C ARG A 295 -5.08 -6.41 -3.22
N GLY A 296 -3.75 -6.60 -3.19
CA GLY A 296 -2.93 -6.68 -4.39
C GLY A 296 -3.34 -7.83 -5.32
N ARG A 297 -3.64 -9.03 -4.78
CA ARG A 297 -4.14 -10.18 -5.56
C ARG A 297 -5.50 -9.88 -6.20
N MET A 298 -6.40 -9.22 -5.48
CA MET A 298 -7.69 -8.78 -6.03
C MET A 298 -7.51 -7.87 -7.25
N TYR A 299 -6.58 -6.90 -7.19
CA TYR A 299 -6.27 -6.06 -8.34
C TYR A 299 -5.62 -6.85 -9.48
N ALA A 300 -4.72 -7.79 -9.17
CA ALA A 300 -4.11 -8.64 -10.19
C ALA A 300 -5.15 -9.48 -10.94
N ASP A 301 -6.15 -10.04 -10.25
CA ASP A 301 -7.28 -10.75 -10.87
C ASP A 301 -8.10 -9.84 -11.78
N LEU A 302 -8.45 -8.64 -11.31
CA LEU A 302 -9.20 -7.67 -12.11
C LEU A 302 -8.46 -7.27 -13.40
N ILE A 303 -7.16 -7.00 -13.30
CA ILE A 303 -6.34 -6.64 -14.45
C ILE A 303 -6.19 -7.83 -15.41
N ALA A 304 -6.04 -9.04 -14.88
CA ALA A 304 -5.98 -10.26 -15.69
C ALA A 304 -7.28 -10.50 -16.47
N ASP A 305 -8.43 -10.33 -15.83
CA ASP A 305 -9.74 -10.44 -16.47
C ASP A 305 -9.91 -9.39 -17.58
N ARG A 306 -9.47 -8.15 -17.32
CA ARG A 306 -9.50 -7.09 -18.34
C ARG A 306 -8.60 -7.42 -19.53
N ALA A 307 -7.37 -7.86 -19.28
CA ALA A 307 -6.42 -8.21 -20.34
C ALA A 307 -6.91 -9.40 -21.17
N ALA A 308 -7.57 -10.39 -20.54
CA ALA A 308 -8.17 -11.51 -21.25
C ALA A 308 -9.26 -11.07 -22.25
N GLN A 309 -10.05 -10.04 -21.91
CA GLN A 309 -11.02 -9.44 -22.84
C GLN A 309 -10.36 -8.77 -24.05
N GLU A 310 -9.08 -8.39 -23.93
CA GLU A 310 -8.26 -7.81 -25.00
C GLU A 310 -7.42 -8.87 -25.75
N GLY A 311 -7.60 -10.15 -25.42
CA GLY A 311 -6.96 -11.28 -26.09
C GLY A 311 -5.63 -11.73 -25.49
N TYR A 312 -5.27 -11.26 -24.29
CA TYR A 312 -4.11 -11.74 -23.55
C TYR A 312 -4.40 -13.03 -22.78
N ASP A 313 -3.36 -13.80 -22.47
CA ASP A 313 -3.49 -14.96 -21.60
C ASP A 313 -3.78 -14.53 -20.15
N ARG A 314 -4.90 -14.99 -19.58
CA ARG A 314 -5.36 -14.55 -18.25
C ARG A 314 -4.38 -14.95 -17.15
N GLU A 315 -3.89 -16.19 -17.17
CA GLU A 315 -3.03 -16.73 -16.11
C GLU A 315 -1.68 -15.99 -16.09
N GLN A 316 -1.05 -15.84 -17.25
CA GLN A 316 0.17 -15.05 -17.39
C GLN A 316 -0.06 -13.58 -17.00
N SER A 317 -1.20 -12.99 -17.39
CA SER A 317 -1.54 -11.62 -17.00
C SER A 317 -1.67 -11.46 -15.49
N TYR A 318 -2.31 -12.42 -14.81
CA TYR A 318 -2.39 -12.44 -13.35
C TYR A 318 -0.99 -12.50 -12.74
N ARG A 319 -0.14 -13.44 -13.19
CA ARG A 319 1.21 -13.60 -12.64
C ARG A 319 2.05 -12.33 -12.81
N ARG A 320 2.00 -11.69 -13.98
CA ARG A 320 2.69 -10.40 -14.23
C ARG A 320 2.16 -9.28 -13.35
N ALA A 321 0.84 -9.13 -13.23
CA ALA A 321 0.24 -8.13 -12.36
C ALA A 321 0.60 -8.35 -10.89
N TRP A 322 0.58 -9.60 -10.43
CA TRP A 322 0.97 -9.96 -9.07
C TRP A 322 2.45 -9.68 -8.79
N VAL A 323 3.33 -10.02 -9.73
CA VAL A 323 4.75 -9.70 -9.59
C VAL A 323 5.00 -8.19 -9.65
N ASP A 324 4.31 -7.44 -10.51
CA ASP A 324 4.38 -5.98 -10.57
C ASP A 324 4.03 -5.36 -9.22
N PHE A 325 2.95 -5.82 -8.59
CA PHE A 325 2.56 -5.37 -7.25
C PHE A 325 3.67 -5.52 -6.22
N LEU A 326 4.29 -6.70 -6.17
CA LEU A 326 5.34 -7.01 -5.20
C LEU A 326 6.61 -6.19 -5.48
N VAL A 327 7.04 -6.13 -6.75
CA VAL A 327 8.20 -5.32 -7.17
C VAL A 327 7.96 -3.85 -6.85
N ARG A 328 6.79 -3.31 -7.19
CA ARG A 328 6.39 -1.93 -6.88
C ARG A 328 6.38 -1.66 -5.39
N THR A 329 5.85 -2.58 -4.59
CA THR A 329 5.79 -2.45 -3.13
C THR A 329 7.19 -2.34 -2.53
N LEU A 330 8.11 -3.21 -2.96
CA LEU A 330 9.50 -3.20 -2.51
C LEU A 330 10.27 -1.97 -3.03
N ALA A 331 10.07 -1.58 -4.29
CA ALA A 331 10.69 -0.39 -4.86
C ALA A 331 10.19 0.90 -4.18
N THR A 332 8.90 0.96 -3.84
CA THR A 332 8.33 2.07 -3.07
C THR A 332 8.96 2.14 -1.69
N SER A 333 9.06 1.01 -0.99
CA SER A 333 9.74 0.93 0.31
C SER A 333 11.19 1.40 0.22
N ALA A 334 11.95 0.97 -0.79
CA ALA A 334 13.32 1.40 -1.03
C ALA A 334 13.45 2.90 -1.35
N THR A 335 12.41 3.51 -1.91
CA THR A 335 12.41 4.93 -2.30
C THR A 335 12.03 5.84 -1.13
N LEU A 336 11.17 5.36 -0.23
CA LEU A 336 10.68 6.15 0.91
C LEU A 336 11.53 5.94 2.17
N THR A 337 12.17 4.77 2.30
CA THR A 337 12.92 4.39 3.49
C THR A 337 14.41 4.16 3.21
N LYS A 338 15.23 4.10 4.27
CA LYS A 338 16.61 3.59 4.22
C LYS A 338 16.69 2.06 4.24
N GLY A 339 15.56 1.36 4.32
CA GLY A 339 15.49 -0.10 4.35
C GLY A 339 15.90 -0.72 5.68
N ASP A 340 15.79 0.02 6.79
CA ASP A 340 16.19 -0.42 8.14
C ASP A 340 15.01 -0.71 9.09
N GLN A 341 13.78 -0.57 8.60
CA GLN A 341 12.54 -0.94 9.31
C GLN A 341 12.36 -2.46 9.36
N PRO A 342 12.09 -3.09 10.53
CA PRO A 342 11.69 -4.48 10.58
C PRO A 342 10.50 -4.79 9.66
N VAL A 343 10.62 -5.88 8.89
CA VAL A 343 9.54 -6.35 7.99
C VAL A 343 8.87 -7.56 8.60
N ILE A 344 7.56 -7.47 8.82
CA ILE A 344 6.73 -8.53 9.40
C ILE A 344 5.66 -8.96 8.41
N LEU A 345 5.54 -10.26 8.17
CA LEU A 345 4.49 -10.86 7.35
C LEU A 345 3.44 -11.53 8.23
N CYS A 346 2.18 -11.13 8.07
CA CYS A 346 1.02 -11.70 8.72
C CYS A 346 0.27 -12.62 7.74
N THR A 347 0.08 -13.89 8.11
CA THR A 347 -0.62 -14.91 7.31
C THR A 347 -1.71 -15.60 8.12
N LYS A 348 -2.62 -16.30 7.45
CA LYS A 348 -3.57 -17.20 8.13
C LYS A 348 -2.78 -18.33 8.80
N TYR A 349 -3.18 -18.69 10.02
CA TYR A 349 -2.61 -19.85 10.70
C TYR A 349 -3.18 -21.11 10.06
N GLU A 350 -2.37 -21.89 9.36
CA GLU A 350 -2.75 -23.24 8.93
C GLU A 350 -2.33 -24.21 10.04
N LEU A 351 -3.31 -24.81 10.73
CA LEU A 351 -3.06 -25.97 11.57
C LEU A 351 -2.48 -27.07 10.67
N ALA A 352 -1.25 -27.51 10.96
CA ALA A 352 -0.68 -28.67 10.29
C ALA A 352 -1.64 -29.86 10.46
N ALA A 353 -2.17 -30.34 9.34
CA ALA A 353 -3.14 -31.44 9.28
C ALA A 353 -2.53 -32.78 9.73
#